data_AF-A0A9Q0GCR1-F1
#
_entry.id   AF-A0A9Q0GCR1-F1
#
_cell.length_a   1.000
_cell.length_b   1.000
_cell.length_c   1.000
_cell.angle_alpha   90.00
_cell.angle_beta   90.00
_cell.angle_gamma   90.00
#
_symmetry.space_group_name_H-M   'P 1'
#
loop_
_entity.id
_entity.type
_entity.pdbx_description
1 polymer ?
#
loop_
_entity_poly.entity_id
_entity_poly.type
_entity_poly.pdbx_seq_one_letter_code
_entity_poly.pdbx_strand_id
1 'polypeptide(L)' 'VAQKERCCQEHYELGSCQPGQDDKAPSGKCYAFCKASCYKGGFCKANGNKHHCHCYC' A
#
# COMPACT_ATOMS: atom_id res chain seq x y z
N VAL A 1 -18.33 -5.63 -8.46
CA VAL A 1 -17.02 -5.39 -9.10
C VAL A 1 -16.10 -4.60 -8.16
N ALA A 2 -15.50 -5.26 -7.17
CA ALA A 2 -14.71 -4.63 -6.10
C ALA A 2 -13.28 -4.17 -6.51
N GLN A 3 -13.04 -3.96 -7.82
CA GLN A 3 -11.70 -3.81 -8.38
C GLN A 3 -11.26 -2.34 -8.51
N LYS A 4 -12.15 -1.37 -8.26
CA LYS A 4 -11.88 0.06 -8.43
C LYS A 4 -11.59 0.79 -7.12
N GLU A 5 -11.75 0.12 -5.98
CA GLU A 5 -11.69 0.74 -4.65
C GLU A 5 -10.30 0.63 -3.99
N ARG A 6 -9.40 -0.25 -4.48
CA ARG A 6 -8.08 -0.42 -3.87
C ARG A 6 -7.13 0.76 -4.07
N CYS A 7 -7.23 1.47 -5.19
CA CYS A 7 -6.32 2.58 -5.49
C CYS A 7 -6.76 3.85 -4.78
N CYS A 8 -5.81 4.72 -4.44
CA CYS A 8 -6.07 5.94 -3.68
C CYS A 8 -6.64 5.71 -2.27
N GLN A 9 -6.47 4.51 -1.69
CA GLN A 9 -6.99 4.17 -0.38
C GLN A 9 -5.91 3.62 0.56
N GLU A 10 -6.15 3.82 1.86
CA GLU A 10 -5.39 3.21 2.94
C GLU A 10 -5.94 1.81 3.23
N HIS A 11 -5.04 0.83 3.32
CA HIS A 11 -5.38 -0.58 3.53
C HIS A 11 -4.95 -1.01 4.92
N TYR A 12 -5.76 -0.69 5.93
CA TYR A 12 -5.50 -1.07 7.33
C TYR A 12 -5.56 -2.59 7.56
N GLU A 13 -6.20 -3.34 6.66
CA GLU A 13 -6.22 -4.82 6.65
C GLU A 13 -4.81 -5.42 6.48
N LEU A 14 -3.90 -4.68 5.85
CA LEU A 14 -2.49 -5.06 5.74
C LEU A 14 -1.73 -4.79 7.05
N GLY A 15 -2.34 -4.13 8.03
CA GLY A 15 -1.70 -3.78 9.29
C GLY A 15 -0.65 -2.69 9.14
N SER A 16 0.31 -2.68 10.07
CA SER A 16 1.42 -1.73 10.04
C SER A 16 2.42 -2.09 8.93
N CYS A 17 3.06 -1.08 8.34
CA CYS A 17 4.13 -1.27 7.38
C CYS A 17 5.42 -0.60 7.84
N GLN A 18 6.55 -1.01 7.24
CA GLN A 18 7.86 -0.44 7.47
C GLN A 18 8.32 0.33 6.22
N PRO A 19 8.55 1.65 6.33
CA PRO A 19 9.04 2.48 5.25
C PRO A 19 10.37 1.96 4.68
N GLY A 20 10.50 1.88 3.36
CA GLY A 20 11.67 1.39 2.65
C GLY A 20 11.78 -0.14 2.57
N GLN A 21 10.88 -0.89 3.21
CA GLN A 21 10.82 -2.35 3.14
C GLN A 21 9.50 -2.85 2.56
N ASP A 22 8.37 -2.39 3.09
CA ASP A 22 7.04 -2.80 2.62
C ASP A 22 6.55 -1.99 1.40
N ASP A 23 7.04 -0.78 1.19
CA ASP A 23 6.78 0.03 -0.01
C ASP A 23 7.80 -0.16 -1.13
N LYS A 24 8.84 -0.97 -0.89
CA LYS A 24 9.92 -1.14 -1.86
C LYS A 24 9.49 -2.05 -3.02
N ALA A 25 9.57 -1.54 -4.25
CA ALA A 25 9.41 -2.38 -5.43
C ALA A 25 10.56 -3.42 -5.55
N PRO A 26 10.30 -4.66 -6.05
CA PRO A 26 9.01 -5.22 -6.46
C PRO A 26 8.31 -6.05 -5.35
N SER A 27 8.99 -6.32 -4.24
CA SER A 27 8.60 -7.34 -3.25
C SER A 27 7.98 -6.78 -1.97
N GLY A 28 8.00 -5.47 -1.77
CA GLY A 28 7.39 -4.84 -0.61
C GLY A 28 5.90 -5.17 -0.55
N LYS A 29 5.39 -5.51 0.63
CA LYS A 29 3.99 -5.91 0.83
C LYS A 29 2.99 -4.86 0.34
N CYS A 30 3.17 -3.60 0.73
CA CYS A 30 2.34 -2.49 0.26
C CYS A 30 2.48 -2.32 -1.25
N TYR A 31 3.72 -2.40 -1.76
CA TYR A 31 3.97 -2.30 -3.20
C TYR A 31 3.23 -3.41 -3.97
N ALA A 32 3.45 -4.67 -3.63
CA ALA A 32 2.94 -5.84 -4.33
C ALA A 32 1.41 -5.95 -4.26
N PHE A 33 0.82 -5.74 -3.07
CA PHE A 33 -0.63 -5.74 -2.90
C PHE A 33 -1.28 -4.68 -3.78
N CYS A 34 -0.76 -3.46 -3.72
CA CYS A 34 -1.28 -2.37 -4.53
C CYS A 34 -0.95 -2.57 -6.00
N LYS A 35 0.20 -3.14 -6.38
CA LYS A 35 0.62 -3.33 -7.78
C LYS A 35 -0.35 -4.23 -8.55
N ALA A 36 -0.97 -5.19 -7.87
CA ALA A 36 -1.94 -6.11 -8.45
C ALA A 36 -3.23 -5.40 -8.93
N SER A 37 -3.58 -4.24 -8.37
CA SER A 37 -4.79 -3.49 -8.74
C SER A 37 -4.52 -2.07 -9.23
N CYS A 38 -3.43 -1.47 -8.76
CA CYS A 38 -2.94 -0.12 -9.02
C CYS A 38 -1.56 -0.25 -9.64
N TYR A 39 -1.45 -0.09 -10.95
CA TYR A 39 -0.20 -0.30 -11.71
C TYR A 39 1.02 0.47 -11.17
N LYS A 40 0.83 1.51 -10.36
CA LYS A 40 1.91 2.25 -9.70
C LYS A 40 2.45 1.58 -8.43
N GLY A 41 1.73 0.63 -7.85
CA GLY A 41 2.03 0.03 -6.55
C GLY A 41 1.44 0.84 -5.40
N GLY A 42 2.11 0.79 -4.25
CA GLY A 42 1.69 1.49 -3.03
C GLY A 42 2.89 1.79 -2.15
N PHE A 43 2.67 2.68 -1.18
CA PHE A 43 3.70 3.14 -0.27
C PHE A 43 3.25 3.06 1.19
N CYS A 44 4.22 3.14 2.08
CA CYS A 44 3.99 3.09 3.51
C CYS A 44 3.79 4.53 4.01
N LYS A 45 2.53 4.89 4.28
CA LYS A 45 2.10 6.24 4.69
C LYS A 45 2.10 6.36 6.21
N ALA A 46 2.71 7.41 6.74
CA ALA A 46 2.61 7.74 8.16
C ALA A 46 1.22 8.27 8.52
N ASN A 47 0.61 7.69 9.55
CA ASN A 47 -0.65 8.14 10.12
C ASN A 47 -0.52 8.16 11.65
N GLY A 48 -0.17 9.32 12.19
CA GLY A 48 0.21 9.48 13.60
C GLY A 48 1.47 8.68 13.95
N ASN A 49 1.36 7.79 14.94
CA ASN A 49 2.48 6.96 15.43
C ASN A 49 2.61 5.60 14.71
N LYS A 50 1.85 5.38 13.63
CA LYS A 50 1.86 4.11 12.88
C LYS A 50 1.99 4.41 11.39
N HIS A 51 2.54 3.44 10.65
CA HIS A 51 2.52 3.51 9.20
C HIS A 51 1.55 2.48 8.63
N HIS A 52 0.82 2.87 7.59
CA HIS A 52 -0.14 2.01 6.90
C HIS A 52 0.10 2.00 5.40
N CYS A 53 -0.19 0.87 4.76
CA CYS A 53 -0.08 0.78 3.30
C CYS A 53 -1.13 1.69 2.64
N HIS A 54 -0.69 2.54 1.73
CA HIS A 54 -1.54 3.36 0.89
C HIS A 54 -1.24 3.08 -0.58
N CYS A 55 -2.25 2.69 -1.34
CA CYS A 55 -2.07 2.43 -2.77
C CYS A 55 -2.08 3.73 -3.56
N TYR A 56 -1.17 3.84 -4.53
CA TYR A 56 -1.14 4.99 -5.42
C TYR A 56 -2.41 5.07 -6.28
N CYS A 57 -2.84 6.31 -6.53
CA CYS A 57 -3.53 6.70 -7.75
C CYS A 57 -2.51 6.75 -8.90
#